data_AF-A0A382Y514-F1
#
_entry.id   AF-A0A382Y514-F1
#
_cell.length_a   1.000
_cell.length_b   1.000
_cell.length_c   1.000
_cell.angle_alpha   90.00
_cell.angle_beta   90.00
_cell.angle_gamma   90.00
#
_symmetry.space_group_name_H-M   'P 1'
#
loop_
_entity.id
_entity.type
_entity.pdbx_description
1 polymer ?
#
loop_
_entity_poly.entity_id
_entity_poly.type
_entity_poly.pdbx_seq_one_letter_code
_entity_poly.pdbx_strand_id
1 'polypeptide(L)'
;GRHGRGGERDREPGFLWKLAAELQQTLTEEEKNNIYARLEEVKEKGKDRGKDADKGRGEGADKGRGKKDGGGALRVIYSVLTDDQKPQFDAIMEAFRTGMDAIFTSIKAGEMTREEAKAEIESMEEAMKAAIDALLTDDQKAQLEQMRADRKAELKAYMEAVRQAKIEALGLTDDQIAAIEAARAETKAAMEALKAQVESEDLTKEEAREAAKAIFEANKTAMDAIFTTTQIEIIKIHKYLEMRWRHNKERGGKDGKRGGRGG
;
A
#
# COMPACT_ATOMS: atom_id res chain seq x y z
N GLY A 1 -24.75 3.70 21.11
CA GLY A 1 -23.70 2.89 21.77
C GLY A 1 -22.34 3.39 21.32
N ARG A 2 -21.27 3.20 22.11
CA ARG A 2 -19.92 3.56 21.67
C ARG A 2 -19.51 2.62 20.52
N HIS A 3 -19.69 3.07 19.28
CA HIS A 3 -19.10 2.43 18.11
C HIS A 3 -17.61 2.78 18.10
N GLY A 4 -16.79 2.00 18.79
CA GLY A 4 -15.37 2.30 18.91
C GLY A 4 -14.51 1.16 19.43
N ARG A 5 -13.65 0.67 18.55
CA ARG A 5 -12.32 0.10 18.78
C ARG A 5 -12.22 -1.15 19.65
N GLY A 6 -11.65 -2.20 19.05
CA GLY A 6 -11.09 -3.37 19.72
C GLY A 6 -12.03 -4.57 19.83
N GLY A 7 -13.26 -4.47 19.29
CA GLY A 7 -14.19 -5.59 19.23
C GLY A 7 -13.83 -6.58 18.11
N GLU A 8 -14.36 -7.80 18.18
CA GLU A 8 -14.17 -8.84 17.15
C GLU A 8 -14.51 -8.35 15.73
N ARG A 9 -15.46 -7.42 15.61
CA ARG A 9 -15.86 -6.77 14.35
C ARG A 9 -14.73 -6.03 13.63
N ASP A 10 -13.72 -5.53 14.34
CA ASP A 10 -12.58 -4.79 13.77
C ASP A 10 -11.62 -5.68 12.96
N ARG A 11 -11.82 -7.00 13.03
CA ARG A 11 -11.03 -8.02 12.32
C ARG A 11 -11.77 -8.62 11.13
N GLU A 12 -13.06 -8.32 10.96
CA GLU A 12 -13.84 -8.83 9.84
C GLU A 12 -13.44 -8.15 8.52
N PRO A 13 -13.29 -8.91 7.42
CA PRO A 13 -13.11 -8.33 6.10
C PRO A 13 -14.23 -7.34 5.77
N GLY A 14 -13.86 -6.11 5.40
CA GLY A 14 -14.81 -5.09 4.97
C GLY A 14 -15.70 -4.51 6.08
N PHE A 15 -15.37 -4.69 7.36
CA PHE A 15 -16.18 -4.15 8.47
C PHE A 15 -16.44 -2.63 8.38
N LEU A 16 -15.51 -1.85 7.80
CA LEU A 16 -15.70 -0.42 7.56
C LEU A 16 -16.84 -0.13 6.60
N TRP A 17 -17.12 -1.02 5.64
CA TRP A 17 -18.27 -0.88 4.72
C TRP A 17 -19.58 -1.06 5.47
N LYS A 18 -19.67 -2.10 6.31
CA LYS A 18 -20.84 -2.33 7.18
C LYS A 18 -21.09 -1.13 8.09
N LEU A 19 -20.04 -0.65 8.77
CA LEU A 19 -20.12 0.53 9.64
C LEU A 19 -20.51 1.80 8.87
N ALA A 20 -20.02 1.97 7.64
CA ALA A 20 -20.38 3.12 6.82
C ALA A 20 -21.87 3.12 6.43
N ALA A 21 -22.43 1.95 6.09
CA ALA A 21 -23.85 1.80 5.80
C ALA A 21 -24.72 2.08 7.04
N GLU A 22 -24.34 1.56 8.21
CA GLU A 22 -25.00 1.88 9.48
C GLU A 22 -24.99 3.38 9.76
N LEU A 23 -23.82 4.01 9.67
CA LEU A 23 -23.66 5.44 9.93
C LEU A 23 -24.45 6.31 8.94
N GLN A 24 -24.56 5.90 7.68
CA GLN A 24 -25.35 6.65 6.70
C GLN A 24 -26.83 6.77 7.12
N GLN A 25 -27.38 5.76 7.78
CA GLN A 25 -28.76 5.75 8.26
C GLN A 25 -28.96 6.52 9.57
N THR A 26 -27.93 6.55 10.43
CA THR A 26 -28.05 7.13 11.78
C THR A 26 -27.55 8.57 11.89
N LEU A 27 -26.62 8.98 11.02
CA LEU A 27 -26.04 10.32 11.08
C LEU A 27 -27.03 11.37 10.56
N THR A 28 -27.04 12.50 11.23
CA THR A 28 -27.74 13.70 10.76
C THR A 28 -27.04 14.31 9.55
N GLU A 29 -27.76 15.14 8.79
CA GLU A 29 -27.18 15.84 7.63
C GLU A 29 -26.02 16.77 8.03
N GLU A 30 -26.09 17.40 9.21
CA GLU A 30 -24.99 18.22 9.74
C GLU A 30 -23.72 17.38 9.98
N GLU A 31 -23.86 16.20 10.58
CA GLU A 31 -22.73 15.30 10.83
C GLU A 31 -22.13 14.76 9.53
N LYS A 32 -22.97 14.40 8.54
CA LYS A 32 -22.52 14.01 7.20
C LYS A 32 -21.75 15.13 6.52
N ASN A 33 -22.26 16.36 6.58
CA ASN A 33 -21.60 17.53 5.99
C ASN A 33 -20.24 17.81 6.62
N ASN A 34 -20.10 17.62 7.93
CA ASN A 34 -18.80 17.73 8.62
C ASN A 34 -17.79 16.67 8.11
N ILE A 35 -18.25 15.43 7.92
CA ILE A 35 -17.43 14.36 7.32
C ILE A 35 -16.95 14.78 5.92
N TYR A 36 -17.84 15.32 5.08
CA TYR A 36 -17.52 15.75 3.72
C TYR A 36 -16.55 16.94 3.69
N ALA A 37 -16.77 17.94 4.53
CA ALA A 37 -15.86 19.08 4.69
C ALA A 37 -14.45 18.62 5.07
N ARG A 38 -14.36 17.66 6.00
CA ARG A 38 -13.08 17.09 6.42
C ARG A 38 -12.38 16.31 5.31
N LEU A 39 -13.13 15.60 4.46
CA LEU A 39 -12.57 14.91 3.30
C LEU A 39 -12.01 15.88 2.27
N GLU A 40 -12.69 16.99 2.00
CA GLU A 40 -12.21 18.03 1.09
C GLU A 40 -10.99 18.77 1.65
N GLU A 41 -10.98 19.12 2.95
CA GLU A 41 -9.82 19.74 3.60
C GLU A 41 -8.55 18.87 3.45
N VAL A 42 -8.68 17.55 3.61
CA VAL A 42 -7.56 16.62 3.45
C VAL A 42 -7.13 16.49 1.99
N LYS A 43 -8.08 16.52 1.05
CA LYS A 43 -7.79 16.50 -0.39
C LYS A 43 -7.03 17.76 -0.82
N GLU A 44 -7.44 18.93 -0.35
CA GLU A 44 -6.72 20.19 -0.62
C GLU A 44 -5.31 20.18 0.00
N LYS A 45 -5.17 19.77 1.27
CA LYS A 45 -3.85 19.60 1.91
C LYS A 45 -2.96 18.57 1.21
N GLY A 46 -3.55 17.55 0.59
CA GLY A 46 -2.85 16.55 -0.20
C GLY A 46 -2.30 17.10 -1.52
N LYS A 47 -3.02 18.03 -2.16
CA LYS A 47 -2.58 18.71 -3.39
C LYS A 47 -1.41 19.66 -3.13
N ASP A 48 -1.41 20.37 -2.00
CA ASP A 48 -0.31 21.28 -1.64
C ASP A 48 1.01 20.54 -1.37
N ARG A 49 0.96 19.34 -0.77
CA ARG A 49 2.16 18.50 -0.61
C ARG A 49 2.77 18.05 -1.94
N GLY A 50 2.01 18.08 -3.04
CA GLY A 50 2.52 17.80 -4.38
C GLY A 50 3.31 18.95 -4.99
N LYS A 51 3.09 20.20 -4.56
CA LYS A 51 3.83 21.38 -5.03
C LYS A 51 5.17 21.58 -4.32
N ASP A 52 5.28 21.13 -3.06
CA ASP A 52 6.53 21.21 -2.27
C ASP A 52 7.38 19.93 -2.31
N ALA A 53 6.88 18.84 -2.91
CA ALA A 53 7.62 17.58 -3.03
C ALA A 53 8.90 17.70 -3.89
N ASP A 54 9.01 18.75 -4.71
CA ASP A 54 10.17 19.02 -5.55
C ASP A 54 11.24 19.90 -4.87
N LYS A 55 10.92 20.57 -3.74
CA LYS A 55 11.84 21.54 -3.09
C LYS A 55 12.30 21.17 -1.68
N GLY A 56 12.22 19.89 -1.30
CA GLY A 56 12.40 19.49 0.11
C GLY A 56 13.18 18.20 0.38
N ARG A 57 13.98 17.66 -0.55
CA ARG A 57 14.99 16.64 -0.20
C ARG A 57 16.26 17.32 0.35
N GLY A 58 16.09 18.13 1.39
CA GLY A 58 17.16 18.75 2.17
C GLY A 58 17.34 18.02 3.50
N GLU A 59 18.60 17.73 3.81
CA GLU A 59 19.20 17.25 5.07
C GLU A 59 18.27 17.14 6.30
N GLY A 60 18.09 15.91 6.82
CA GLY A 60 17.52 15.70 8.15
C GLY A 60 16.61 14.48 8.33
N ALA A 61 16.30 13.72 7.27
CA ALA A 61 15.39 12.57 7.34
C ALA A 61 16.08 11.19 7.53
N ASP A 62 17.28 11.17 8.12
CA ASP A 62 18.14 9.98 8.24
C ASP A 62 18.10 9.29 9.62
N LYS A 63 16.96 9.34 10.32
CA LYS A 63 16.75 8.51 11.53
C LYS A 63 15.31 7.99 11.58
N GLY A 64 15.07 6.85 10.93
CA GLY A 64 13.83 6.10 11.18
C GLY A 64 13.28 5.23 10.04
N ARG A 65 13.90 5.21 8.86
CA ARG A 65 13.47 4.34 7.75
C ARG A 65 14.24 3.02 7.74
N GLY A 66 13.96 2.16 8.73
CA GLY A 66 14.58 0.83 8.77
C GLY A 66 13.73 -0.26 9.41
N LYS A 67 12.45 0.01 9.69
CA LYS A 67 11.67 -0.92 10.52
C LYS A 67 10.19 -0.95 10.18
N LYS A 68 9.88 -1.13 8.90
CA LYS A 68 8.59 -1.69 8.47
C LYS A 68 8.69 -2.07 6.99
N ASP A 69 8.43 -3.35 6.74
CA ASP A 69 7.88 -3.87 5.49
C ASP A 69 8.83 -4.36 4.38
N GLY A 70 10.15 -4.13 4.47
CA GLY A 70 11.13 -4.80 3.57
C GLY A 70 11.50 -6.25 3.97
N GLY A 71 11.29 -6.61 5.25
CA GLY A 71 11.75 -7.89 5.83
C GLY A 71 10.73 -9.04 5.77
N GLY A 72 9.61 -8.88 5.06
CA GLY A 72 8.55 -9.90 5.02
C GLY A 72 9.02 -11.20 4.38
N ALA A 73 9.57 -11.12 3.16
CA ALA A 73 10.06 -12.28 2.43
C ALA A 73 11.28 -12.92 3.13
N LEU A 74 12.24 -12.09 3.56
CA LEU A 74 13.46 -12.56 4.26
C LEU A 74 13.13 -13.23 5.61
N ARG A 75 12.12 -12.75 6.35
CA ARG A 75 11.67 -13.39 7.59
C ARG A 75 11.05 -14.76 7.32
N VAL A 76 10.27 -14.89 6.25
CA VAL A 76 9.68 -16.18 5.86
C VAL A 76 10.77 -17.16 5.44
N ILE A 77 11.77 -16.71 4.68
CA ILE A 77 12.96 -17.52 4.34
C ILE A 77 13.68 -17.96 5.62
N TYR A 78 13.99 -17.04 6.53
CA TYR A 78 14.66 -17.36 7.79
C TYR A 78 13.89 -18.40 8.64
N SER A 79 12.56 -18.40 8.56
CA SER A 79 11.71 -19.32 9.35
C SER A 79 11.79 -20.78 8.92
N VAL A 80 12.24 -21.06 7.69
CA VAL A 80 12.40 -22.44 7.19
C VAL A 80 13.86 -22.94 7.28
N LEU A 81 14.80 -22.08 7.66
CA LEU A 81 16.22 -22.43 7.77
C LEU A 81 16.50 -23.31 9.00
N THR A 82 17.43 -24.24 8.84
CA THR A 82 18.02 -25.00 9.94
C THR A 82 18.96 -24.14 10.78
N ASP A 83 19.32 -24.62 11.97
CA ASP A 83 20.25 -23.89 12.85
C ASP A 83 21.64 -23.71 12.24
N ASP A 84 22.08 -24.65 11.39
CA ASP A 84 23.36 -24.56 10.69
C ASP A 84 23.34 -23.58 9.51
N GLN A 85 22.17 -23.37 8.88
CA GLN A 85 21.99 -22.43 7.78
C GLN A 85 21.84 -20.98 8.25
N LYS A 86 21.27 -20.76 9.44
CA LYS A 86 21.02 -19.41 9.98
C LYS A 86 22.28 -18.52 10.05
N PRO A 87 23.44 -18.99 10.55
CA PRO A 87 24.68 -18.20 10.53
C PRO A 87 25.11 -17.80 9.12
N GLN A 88 24.93 -18.68 8.13
CA GLN A 88 25.28 -18.40 6.73
C GLN A 88 24.35 -17.33 6.13
N PHE A 89 23.04 -17.44 6.41
CA PHE A 89 22.08 -16.41 6.03
C PHE A 89 22.39 -15.06 6.67
N ASP A 90 22.72 -15.04 7.96
CA ASP A 90 23.07 -13.80 8.68
C ASP A 90 24.32 -13.15 8.09
N ALA A 91 25.33 -13.94 7.71
CA ALA A 91 26.52 -13.43 7.01
C ALA A 91 26.19 -12.85 5.63
N ILE A 92 25.31 -13.50 4.84
CA ILE A 92 24.83 -12.95 3.56
C ILE A 92 24.13 -11.59 3.78
N MET A 93 23.27 -11.51 4.79
CA MET A 93 22.54 -10.28 5.11
C MET A 93 23.45 -9.17 5.64
N GLU A 94 24.49 -9.50 6.39
CA GLU A 94 25.50 -8.55 6.87
C GLU A 94 26.30 -7.97 5.70
N ALA A 95 26.80 -8.83 4.81
CA ALA A 95 27.52 -8.39 3.60
C ALA A 95 26.67 -7.46 2.73
N PHE A 96 25.40 -7.80 2.52
CA PHE A 96 24.48 -6.94 1.78
C PHE A 96 24.27 -5.58 2.45
N ARG A 97 24.09 -5.54 3.78
CA ARG A 97 23.93 -4.26 4.51
C ARG A 97 25.19 -3.41 4.43
N THR A 98 26.36 -4.00 4.62
CA THR A 98 27.64 -3.29 4.54
C THR A 98 27.86 -2.69 3.15
N GLY A 99 27.58 -3.43 2.08
CA GLY A 99 27.70 -2.88 0.72
C GLY A 99 26.68 -1.77 0.44
N MET A 100 25.44 -1.89 0.92
CA MET A 100 24.44 -0.82 0.82
C MET A 100 24.87 0.46 1.56
N ASP A 101 25.45 0.32 2.76
CA ASP A 101 25.96 1.45 3.53
C ASP A 101 27.15 2.13 2.83
N ALA A 102 28.02 1.35 2.18
CA ALA A 102 29.12 1.87 1.37
C ALA A 102 28.60 2.68 0.17
N ILE A 103 27.66 2.13 -0.61
CA ILE A 103 27.03 2.83 -1.74
C ILE A 103 26.40 4.15 -1.28
N PHE A 104 25.64 4.12 -0.17
CA PHE A 104 25.00 5.33 0.34
C PHE A 104 26.03 6.39 0.78
N THR A 105 27.14 5.95 1.38
CA THR A 105 28.25 6.83 1.77
C THR A 105 28.90 7.47 0.53
N SER A 106 29.18 6.70 -0.51
CA SER A 106 29.77 7.21 -1.77
C SER A 106 28.86 8.19 -2.51
N ILE A 107 27.54 7.95 -2.52
CA ILE A 107 26.57 8.92 -3.05
C ILE A 107 26.63 10.23 -2.25
N LYS A 108 26.68 10.14 -0.92
CA LYS A 108 26.72 11.32 -0.04
C LYS A 108 28.02 12.10 -0.19
N ALA A 109 29.14 11.41 -0.45
CA ALA A 109 30.43 12.01 -0.75
C ALA A 109 30.50 12.63 -2.15
N GLY A 110 29.51 12.37 -3.03
CA GLY A 110 29.52 12.81 -4.42
C GLY A 110 30.48 12.01 -5.31
N GLU A 111 30.99 10.89 -4.81
CA GLU A 111 31.92 9.99 -5.51
C GLU A 111 31.21 9.04 -6.47
N MET A 112 29.90 8.87 -6.30
CA MET A 112 29.05 7.99 -7.09
C MET A 112 27.74 8.70 -7.45
N THR A 113 27.35 8.60 -8.71
CA THR A 113 26.04 9.10 -9.17
C THR A 113 24.91 8.17 -8.73
N ARG A 114 23.67 8.68 -8.77
CA ARG A 114 22.50 7.85 -8.45
C ARG A 114 22.26 6.73 -9.46
N GLU A 115 22.69 6.91 -10.71
CA GLU A 115 22.53 5.90 -11.76
C GLU A 115 23.52 4.75 -11.58
N GLU A 116 24.79 5.06 -11.31
CA GLU A 116 25.80 4.07 -10.96
C GLU A 116 25.40 3.29 -9.70
N ALA A 117 24.95 4.00 -8.66
CA ALA A 117 24.46 3.35 -7.45
C ALA A 117 23.28 2.41 -7.70
N LYS A 118 22.37 2.75 -8.62
CA LYS A 118 21.23 1.89 -8.95
C LYS A 118 21.70 0.57 -9.57
N ALA A 119 22.64 0.62 -10.50
CA ALA A 119 23.22 -0.58 -11.11
C ALA A 119 23.96 -1.45 -10.08
N GLU A 120 24.73 -0.82 -9.19
CA GLU A 120 25.45 -1.52 -8.11
C GLU A 120 24.47 -2.22 -7.14
N ILE A 121 23.39 -1.54 -6.75
CA ILE A 121 22.33 -2.10 -5.89
C ILE A 121 21.65 -3.29 -6.56
N GLU A 122 21.28 -3.19 -7.85
CA GLU A 122 20.64 -4.27 -8.60
C GLU A 122 21.55 -5.52 -8.63
N SER A 123 22.84 -5.33 -8.92
CA SER A 123 23.85 -6.40 -8.88
C SER A 123 23.97 -7.05 -7.50
N MET A 124 24.04 -6.25 -6.43
CA MET A 124 24.07 -6.76 -5.06
C MET A 124 22.80 -7.53 -4.68
N GLU A 125 21.62 -7.07 -5.10
CA GLU A 125 20.35 -7.76 -4.84
C GLU A 125 20.30 -9.11 -5.54
N GLU A 126 20.81 -9.22 -6.77
CA GLU A 126 20.92 -10.48 -7.50
C GLU A 126 21.90 -11.44 -6.83
N ALA A 127 23.08 -10.96 -6.43
CA ALA A 127 24.06 -11.75 -5.69
C ALA A 127 23.50 -12.28 -4.36
N MET A 128 22.78 -11.44 -3.61
CA MET A 128 22.11 -11.84 -2.37
C MET A 128 21.04 -12.91 -2.65
N LYS A 129 20.21 -12.74 -3.69
CA LYS A 129 19.19 -13.72 -4.08
C LYS A 129 19.81 -15.07 -4.44
N ALA A 130 20.89 -15.06 -5.23
CA ALA A 130 21.59 -16.28 -5.62
C ALA A 130 22.23 -16.99 -4.42
N ALA A 131 22.86 -16.25 -3.49
CA ALA A 131 23.44 -16.81 -2.28
C ALA A 131 22.37 -17.43 -1.36
N ILE A 132 21.22 -16.77 -1.22
CA ILE A 132 20.09 -17.32 -0.46
C ILE A 132 19.52 -18.56 -1.16
N ASP A 133 19.39 -18.56 -2.49
CA ASP A 133 18.88 -19.72 -3.23
C ASP A 133 19.80 -20.94 -3.11
N ALA A 134 21.12 -20.74 -3.12
CA ALA A 134 22.12 -21.79 -2.92
C ALA A 134 22.15 -22.33 -1.49
N LEU A 135 21.76 -21.51 -0.49
CA LEU A 135 21.66 -21.91 0.90
C LEU A 135 20.50 -22.88 1.15
N LEU A 136 19.42 -22.74 0.38
CA LEU A 136 18.18 -23.47 0.57
C LEU A 136 18.22 -24.85 -0.09
N THR A 137 17.68 -25.84 0.62
CA THR A 137 17.39 -27.17 0.05
C THR A 137 16.15 -27.14 -0.84
N ASP A 138 16.00 -28.11 -1.73
CA ASP A 138 14.82 -28.24 -2.59
C ASP A 138 13.52 -28.35 -1.79
N ASP A 139 13.54 -29.08 -0.67
CA ASP A 139 12.40 -29.19 0.24
C ASP A 139 12.01 -27.84 0.86
N GLN A 140 12.98 -27.02 1.28
CA GLN A 140 12.73 -25.68 1.79
C GLN A 140 12.21 -24.74 0.71
N LYS A 141 12.71 -24.85 -0.54
CA LYS A 141 12.20 -24.09 -1.68
C LYS A 141 10.73 -24.44 -1.95
N ALA A 142 10.39 -25.73 -1.98
CA ALA A 142 9.02 -26.21 -2.14
C ALA A 142 8.10 -25.71 -1.00
N GLN A 143 8.58 -25.73 0.24
CA GLN A 143 7.83 -25.19 1.39
C GLN A 143 7.55 -23.69 1.23
N LEU A 144 8.53 -22.90 0.78
CA LEU A 144 8.37 -21.46 0.55
C LEU A 144 7.39 -21.17 -0.59
N GLU A 145 7.39 -21.99 -1.65
CA GLU A 145 6.40 -21.88 -2.73
C GLU A 145 4.99 -22.16 -2.23
N GLN A 146 4.81 -23.21 -1.41
CA GLN A 146 3.52 -23.51 -0.80
C GLN A 146 3.05 -22.35 0.09
N MET A 147 3.90 -21.82 0.97
CA MET A 147 3.57 -20.65 1.81
C MET A 147 3.16 -19.43 0.98
N ARG A 148 3.80 -19.21 -0.17
CA ARG A 148 3.43 -18.13 -1.11
C ARG A 148 2.05 -18.40 -1.73
N ALA A 149 1.77 -19.63 -2.14
CA ALA A 149 0.49 -20.03 -2.70
C ALA A 149 -0.65 -19.87 -1.68
N ASP A 150 -0.44 -20.35 -0.45
CA ASP A 150 -1.40 -20.24 0.65
C ASP A 150 -1.70 -18.77 0.96
N ARG A 151 -0.66 -17.96 1.14
CA ARG A 151 -0.83 -16.53 1.40
C ARG A 151 -1.56 -15.81 0.25
N LYS A 152 -1.31 -16.22 -1.00
CA LYS A 152 -2.02 -15.67 -2.17
C LYS A 152 -3.49 -16.09 -2.15
N ALA A 153 -3.80 -17.32 -1.79
CA ALA A 153 -5.16 -17.81 -1.65
C ALA A 153 -5.91 -17.10 -0.51
N GLU A 154 -5.28 -16.96 0.66
CA GLU A 154 -5.81 -16.20 1.81
C GLU A 154 -6.07 -14.74 1.45
N LEU A 155 -5.11 -14.09 0.77
CA LEU A 155 -5.27 -12.70 0.34
C LEU A 155 -6.43 -12.56 -0.66
N LYS A 156 -6.57 -13.51 -1.59
CA LYS A 156 -7.66 -13.53 -2.55
C LYS A 156 -9.01 -13.67 -1.84
N ALA A 157 -9.14 -14.63 -0.91
CA ALA A 157 -10.34 -14.84 -0.12
C ALA A 157 -10.68 -13.61 0.73
N TYR A 158 -9.68 -12.99 1.35
CA TYR A 158 -9.86 -11.74 2.10
C TYR A 158 -10.36 -10.60 1.22
N MET A 159 -9.74 -10.39 0.04
CA MET A 159 -10.16 -9.35 -0.90
C MET A 159 -11.57 -9.59 -1.43
N GLU A 160 -11.93 -10.85 -1.67
CA GLU A 160 -13.29 -11.24 -2.08
C GLU A 160 -14.31 -10.97 -0.97
N ALA A 161 -14.00 -11.30 0.28
CA ALA A 161 -14.87 -10.98 1.41
C ALA A 161 -15.04 -9.46 1.61
N VAL A 162 -13.97 -8.66 1.44
CA VAL A 162 -14.06 -7.19 1.43
C VAL A 162 -14.94 -6.69 0.27
N ARG A 163 -14.81 -7.30 -0.91
CA ARG A 163 -15.62 -6.96 -2.08
C ARG A 163 -17.11 -7.26 -1.83
N GLN A 164 -17.43 -8.41 -1.24
CA GLN A 164 -18.81 -8.75 -0.89
C GLN A 164 -19.39 -7.80 0.15
N ALA A 165 -18.66 -7.51 1.22
CA ALA A 165 -19.09 -6.52 2.22
C ALA A 165 -19.36 -5.14 1.61
N LYS A 166 -18.59 -4.73 0.59
CA LYS A 166 -18.86 -3.50 -0.18
C LYS A 166 -20.15 -3.60 -0.99
N ILE A 167 -20.36 -4.70 -1.72
CA ILE A 167 -21.56 -4.93 -2.54
C ILE A 167 -22.80 -4.87 -1.66
N GLU A 168 -22.79 -5.58 -0.53
CA GLU A 168 -23.88 -5.60 0.46
C GLU A 168 -24.13 -4.21 1.05
N ALA A 169 -23.09 -3.54 1.54
CA ALA A 169 -23.22 -2.23 2.18
C ALA A 169 -23.77 -1.15 1.23
N LEU A 170 -23.44 -1.23 -0.05
CA LEU A 170 -23.93 -0.29 -1.07
C LEU A 170 -25.23 -0.75 -1.72
N GLY A 171 -25.67 -1.99 -1.50
CA GLY A 171 -26.79 -2.58 -2.22
C GLY A 171 -26.60 -2.49 -3.74
N LEU A 172 -25.40 -2.83 -4.25
CA LEU A 172 -25.12 -2.74 -5.69
C LEU A 172 -25.98 -3.74 -6.46
N THR A 173 -26.59 -3.28 -7.55
CA THR A 173 -27.27 -4.16 -8.50
C THR A 173 -26.27 -4.88 -9.39
N ASP A 174 -26.69 -5.98 -10.02
CA ASP A 174 -25.85 -6.71 -10.99
C ASP A 174 -25.41 -5.80 -12.14
N ASP A 175 -26.29 -4.92 -12.62
CA ASP A 175 -25.97 -3.93 -13.66
C ASP A 175 -24.90 -2.93 -13.19
N GLN A 176 -25.01 -2.43 -11.95
CA GLN A 176 -23.98 -1.55 -11.37
C GLN A 176 -22.65 -2.29 -11.20
N ILE A 177 -22.67 -3.55 -10.78
CA ILE A 177 -21.47 -4.38 -10.65
C ILE A 177 -20.80 -4.56 -12.02
N ALA A 178 -21.57 -4.93 -13.05
CA ALA A 178 -21.07 -5.09 -14.41
C ALA A 178 -20.49 -3.78 -14.96
N ALA A 179 -21.15 -2.64 -14.75
CA ALA A 179 -20.66 -1.33 -15.17
C ALA A 179 -19.33 -0.96 -14.48
N ILE A 180 -19.19 -1.26 -13.18
CA ILE A 180 -17.94 -1.02 -12.44
C ILE A 180 -16.81 -1.90 -12.97
N GLU A 181 -17.08 -3.16 -13.29
CA GLU A 181 -16.09 -4.07 -13.86
C GLU A 181 -15.65 -3.63 -15.26
N ALA A 182 -16.59 -3.20 -16.09
CA ALA A 182 -16.31 -2.66 -17.42
C ALA A 182 -15.42 -1.40 -17.34
N ALA A 183 -15.78 -0.42 -16.52
CA ALA A 183 -15.00 0.82 -16.34
C ALA A 183 -13.57 0.54 -15.84
N ARG A 184 -13.41 -0.45 -14.95
CA ARG A 184 -12.09 -0.89 -14.47
C ARG A 184 -11.28 -1.58 -15.55
N ALA A 185 -11.90 -2.44 -16.35
CA ALA A 185 -11.23 -3.12 -17.46
C ALA A 185 -10.76 -2.11 -18.52
N GLU A 186 -11.59 -1.13 -18.85
CA GLU A 186 -11.25 -0.04 -19.78
C GLU A 186 -10.09 0.80 -19.24
N THR A 187 -10.15 1.23 -17.98
CA THR A 187 -9.06 1.98 -17.33
C THR A 187 -7.75 1.20 -17.35
N LYS A 188 -7.82 -0.11 -17.05
CA LYS A 188 -6.64 -0.98 -17.07
C LYS A 188 -6.04 -1.07 -18.48
N ALA A 189 -6.86 -1.31 -19.49
CA ALA A 189 -6.42 -1.37 -20.88
C ALA A 189 -5.80 -0.04 -21.34
N ALA A 190 -6.40 1.10 -20.99
CA ALA A 190 -5.86 2.42 -21.30
C ALA A 190 -4.51 2.67 -20.63
N MET A 191 -4.34 2.26 -19.37
CA MET A 191 -3.06 2.37 -18.66
C MET A 191 -1.99 1.43 -19.21
N GLU A 192 -2.36 0.21 -19.65
CA GLU A 192 -1.43 -0.72 -20.31
C GLU A 192 -0.97 -0.18 -21.67
N ALA A 193 -1.88 0.39 -22.46
CA ALA A 193 -1.54 1.05 -23.72
C ALA A 193 -0.61 2.24 -23.51
N LEU A 194 -0.88 3.06 -22.48
CA LEU A 194 -0.03 4.18 -22.11
C LEU A 194 1.37 3.73 -21.68
N LYS A 195 1.46 2.63 -20.91
CA LYS A 195 2.74 2.04 -20.50
C LYS A 195 3.55 1.60 -21.73
N ALA A 196 2.91 0.93 -22.69
CA ALA A 196 3.57 0.51 -23.91
C ALA A 196 4.12 1.70 -24.72
N GLN A 197 3.37 2.80 -24.83
CA GLN A 197 3.81 4.03 -25.52
C GLN A 197 5.00 4.72 -24.84
N VAL A 198 5.11 4.64 -23.52
CA VAL A 198 6.28 5.14 -22.79
C VAL A 198 7.50 4.23 -23.00
N GLU A 199 7.29 2.93 -23.04
CA GLU A 199 8.35 1.94 -23.27
C GLU A 199 8.89 1.97 -24.71
N SER A 200 8.07 2.34 -25.69
CA SER A 200 8.50 2.57 -27.07
C SER A 200 9.12 3.95 -27.31
N GLU A 201 9.26 4.79 -26.27
CA GLU A 201 9.70 6.18 -26.36
C GLU A 201 8.81 7.08 -27.25
N ASP A 202 7.61 6.62 -27.62
CA ASP A 202 6.63 7.37 -28.41
C ASP A 202 6.02 8.55 -27.62
N LEU A 203 6.04 8.47 -26.28
CA LEU A 203 5.61 9.53 -25.38
C LEU A 203 6.68 9.84 -24.34
N THR A 204 6.88 11.13 -24.08
CA THR A 204 7.67 11.57 -22.93
C THR A 204 6.98 11.22 -21.61
N LYS A 205 7.75 11.14 -20.52
CA LYS A 205 7.20 10.92 -19.18
C LYS A 205 6.21 12.01 -18.75
N GLU A 206 6.35 13.23 -19.26
CA GLU A 206 5.45 14.35 -18.96
C GLU A 206 4.12 14.21 -19.69
N GLU A 207 4.15 13.90 -20.98
CA GLU A 207 2.94 13.62 -21.78
C GLU A 207 2.19 12.40 -21.23
N ALA A 208 2.92 11.35 -20.84
CA ALA A 208 2.31 10.19 -20.23
C ALA A 208 1.65 10.49 -18.88
N ARG A 209 2.20 11.42 -18.09
CA ARG A 209 1.55 11.86 -16.84
C ARG A 209 0.23 12.59 -17.12
N GLU A 210 0.18 13.45 -18.13
CA GLU A 210 -1.06 14.14 -18.51
C GLU A 210 -2.10 13.16 -19.08
N ALA A 211 -1.69 12.21 -19.92
CA ALA A 211 -2.56 11.16 -20.42
C ALA A 211 -3.12 10.28 -19.28
N ALA A 212 -2.29 9.91 -18.30
CA ALA A 212 -2.73 9.16 -17.12
C ALA A 212 -3.77 9.96 -16.30
N LYS A 213 -3.57 11.27 -16.11
CA LYS A 213 -4.56 12.13 -15.42
C LYS A 213 -5.90 12.12 -16.15
N ALA A 214 -5.89 12.23 -17.48
CA ALA A 214 -7.11 12.18 -18.28
C ALA A 214 -7.84 10.84 -18.13
N ILE A 215 -7.11 9.71 -18.15
CA ILE A 215 -7.67 8.37 -17.90
C ILE A 215 -8.32 8.31 -16.51
N PHE A 216 -7.66 8.84 -15.48
CA PHE A 216 -8.22 8.83 -14.12
C PHE A 216 -9.46 9.73 -13.96
N GLU A 217 -9.50 10.90 -14.59
CA GLU A 217 -10.68 11.78 -14.54
C GLU A 217 -11.87 11.20 -15.33
N ALA A 218 -11.60 10.56 -16.48
CA ALA A 218 -12.62 9.85 -17.24
C ALA A 218 -13.22 8.70 -16.42
N ASN A 219 -12.36 7.85 -15.82
CA ASN A 219 -12.79 6.78 -14.94
C ASN A 219 -13.56 7.30 -13.71
N LYS A 220 -13.10 8.40 -13.09
CA LYS A 220 -13.82 9.02 -11.97
C LYS A 220 -15.22 9.46 -12.38
N THR A 221 -15.36 10.11 -13.54
CA THR A 221 -16.66 10.54 -14.08
C THR A 221 -17.57 9.35 -14.33
N ALA A 222 -17.05 8.28 -14.95
CA ALA A 222 -17.80 7.05 -15.18
C ALA A 222 -18.25 6.40 -13.86
N MET A 223 -17.36 6.32 -12.86
CA MET A 223 -17.67 5.74 -11.55
C MET A 223 -18.70 6.56 -10.78
N ASP A 224 -18.64 7.90 -10.83
CA ASP A 224 -19.60 8.79 -10.18
C ASP A 224 -21.01 8.67 -10.80
N ALA A 225 -21.10 8.36 -12.09
CA ALA A 225 -22.37 8.14 -12.79
C ALA A 225 -23.04 6.80 -12.46
N ILE A 226 -22.28 5.79 -11.99
CA ILE A 226 -22.81 4.46 -11.68
C ILE A 226 -23.55 4.46 -10.34
N PHE A 227 -23.10 5.22 -9.36
CA PHE A 227 -23.62 5.17 -8.00
C PHE A 227 -24.77 6.16 -7.77
N THR A 228 -25.73 5.75 -6.93
CA THR A 228 -26.78 6.65 -6.43
C THR A 228 -26.22 7.63 -5.40
N THR A 229 -26.96 8.72 -5.13
CA THR A 229 -26.59 9.68 -4.08
C THR A 229 -26.34 9.00 -2.74
N THR A 230 -27.24 8.11 -2.31
CA THR A 230 -27.10 7.33 -1.06
C THR A 230 -25.84 6.47 -1.05
N GLN A 231 -25.53 5.78 -2.16
CA GLN A 231 -24.31 4.98 -2.27
C GLN A 231 -23.05 5.86 -2.16
N ILE A 232 -23.07 7.05 -2.76
CA ILE A 232 -21.98 8.03 -2.66
C ILE A 232 -21.78 8.49 -1.21
N GLU A 233 -22.85 8.70 -0.43
CA GLU A 233 -22.75 9.03 1.01
C GLU A 233 -22.01 7.93 1.77
N ILE A 234 -22.41 6.66 1.57
CA ILE A 234 -21.77 5.50 2.20
C ILE A 234 -20.28 5.44 1.83
N ILE A 235 -19.93 5.64 0.56
CA ILE A 235 -18.53 5.67 0.08
C ILE A 235 -17.72 6.78 0.78
N LYS A 236 -18.30 7.98 0.93
CA LYS A 236 -17.64 9.10 1.61
C LYS A 236 -17.42 8.80 3.09
N ILE A 237 -18.43 8.26 3.78
CA ILE A 237 -18.32 7.86 5.19
C ILE A 237 -17.24 6.76 5.33
N HIS A 238 -17.25 5.73 4.48
CA HIS A 238 -16.21 4.69 4.45
C HIS A 238 -14.81 5.30 4.30
N LYS A 239 -14.61 6.21 3.35
CA LYS A 239 -13.31 6.89 3.11
C LYS A 239 -12.85 7.68 4.34
N TYR A 240 -13.76 8.35 5.03
CA TYR A 240 -13.47 9.05 6.28
C TYR A 240 -13.05 8.08 7.39
N LEU A 241 -13.77 6.96 7.54
CA LEU A 241 -13.44 5.92 8.52
C LEU A 241 -12.08 5.29 8.23
N GLU A 242 -11.76 4.94 6.98
CA GLU A 242 -10.45 4.44 6.57
C GLU A 242 -9.33 5.43 6.93
N MET A 243 -9.52 6.71 6.61
CA MET A 243 -8.55 7.75 6.93
C MET A 243 -8.29 7.81 8.43
N ARG A 244 -9.36 7.84 9.23
CA ARG A 244 -9.27 7.90 10.70
C ARG A 244 -8.61 6.63 11.25
N TRP A 245 -8.92 5.48 10.68
CA TRP A 245 -8.36 4.18 11.05
C TRP A 245 -6.85 4.10 10.79
N ARG A 246 -6.39 4.55 9.62
CA ARG A 246 -4.96 4.59 9.26
C ARG A 246 -4.17 5.53 10.18
N HIS A 247 -4.64 6.77 10.38
CA HIS A 247 -4.00 7.72 11.29
C HIS A 247 -3.91 7.20 12.73
N ASN A 248 -4.91 6.46 13.16
CA ASN A 248 -4.94 5.84 14.47
C ASN A 248 -3.93 4.68 14.61
N LYS A 249 -3.71 3.88 13.57
CA LYS A 249 -2.64 2.86 13.54
C LYS A 249 -1.25 3.49 13.55
N GLU A 250 -1.07 4.60 12.84
CA GLU A 250 0.21 5.33 12.79
C GLU A 250 0.56 5.97 14.14
N ARG A 251 -0.42 6.53 14.86
CA ARG A 251 -0.21 7.11 16.20
C ARG A 251 -0.05 6.04 17.28
N GLY A 252 -0.81 4.94 17.23
CA GLY A 252 -0.69 3.82 18.17
C GLY A 252 0.67 3.12 18.17
N GLY A 253 1.47 3.30 17.12
CA GLY A 253 2.86 2.82 17.07
C GLY A 253 3.89 3.74 17.73
N LYS A 254 3.54 4.97 18.10
CA LYS A 254 4.46 5.94 18.73
C LYS A 254 4.38 5.96 20.26
N ASP A 255 3.29 5.49 20.87
CA ASP A 255 3.04 5.67 22.30
C ASP A 255 3.29 4.43 23.18
N GLY A 256 3.86 3.34 22.62
CA GLY A 256 4.19 2.12 23.38
C GLY A 256 5.42 2.23 24.31
N LYS A 257 6.00 3.42 24.50
CA LYS A 257 7.20 3.62 25.33
C LYS A 257 7.07 4.83 26.27
N ARG A 258 5.95 4.92 26.99
CA ARG A 258 5.85 5.74 28.22
C ARG A 258 4.92 5.04 29.20
N GLY A 259 5.51 4.24 30.08
CA GLY A 259 4.80 3.54 31.16
C GLY A 259 5.74 2.61 31.91
N GLY A 260 6.66 3.19 32.69
CA GLY A 260 7.64 2.45 33.47
C GLY A 260 8.37 3.38 34.44
N ARG A 261 7.60 4.12 35.25
CA ARG A 261 8.10 4.78 36.46
C ARG A 261 7.04 4.54 37.54
N GLY A 262 7.39 3.69 38.50
CA GLY A 262 6.53 3.31 39.62
C GLY A 262 7.15 2.13 40.35
N GLY A 263 7.96 2.43 41.37
CA GLY A 263 8.79 1.51 42.14
C GLY A 263 10.15 2.14 42.38
#